data_AF-A0A6G9Q3B8-F1
#
_entry.id   AF-A0A6G9Q3B8-F1
#
_cell.length_a   1.000
_cell.length_b   1.000
_cell.length_c   1.000
_cell.angle_alpha   90.00
_cell.angle_beta   90.00
_cell.angle_gamma   90.00
#
_symmetry.space_group_name_H-M   'P 1'
#
loop_
_entity.id
_entity.type
_entity.pdbx_description
1 polymer ?
#
loop_
_entity_poly.entity_id
_entity_poly.type
_entity_poly.pdbx_seq_one_letter_code
_entity_poly.pdbx_strand_id
1 'polypeptide(L)' 'MGFSPKLIVADLSLILSIAIAFYIQSSHLEDNVKIGLIILASIFLTISVVINVVSAIQKRRERKNK' A
#
# COMPACT_ATOMS: atom_id res chain seq x y z
N MET A 1 -4.52 -21.32 -10.74
CA MET A 1 -4.73 -20.09 -9.94
C MET A 1 -3.37 -19.47 -9.70
N GLY A 2 -2.92 -18.61 -10.61
CA GLY A 2 -1.55 -18.08 -10.59
C GLY A 2 -1.43 -16.96 -9.56
N PHE A 3 -0.67 -17.21 -8.50
CA PHE A 3 -0.22 -16.18 -7.57
C PHE A 3 0.44 -15.04 -8.36
N SER A 4 -0.17 -13.85 -8.38
CA SER A 4 0.46 -12.67 -8.97
C SER A 4 1.29 -12.00 -7.85
N PRO A 5 2.63 -12.06 -7.90
CA PRO A 5 3.50 -11.50 -6.86
C PRO A 5 3.20 -10.02 -6.58
N LYS A 6 2.64 -9.32 -7.58
CA LYS A 6 2.21 -7.92 -7.51
C LYS A 6 1.15 -7.67 -6.45
N LEU A 7 0.18 -8.57 -6.30
CA LEU A 7 -0.90 -8.42 -5.30
C LEU A 7 -0.37 -8.60 -3.88
N ILE A 8 0.53 -9.56 -3.66
CA ILE A 8 1.17 -9.78 -2.35
C ILE A 8 1.97 -8.54 -1.93
N VAL A 9 2.72 -7.94 -2.86
CA VAL A 9 3.50 -6.73 -2.58
C VAL A 9 2.58 -5.56 -2.20
N ALA A 10 1.41 -5.44 -2.85
CA ALA A 10 0.43 -4.41 -2.52
C ALA A 10 -0.21 -4.59 -1.14
N ASP A 11 -0.52 -5.83 -0.76
CA ASP A 11 -1.09 -6.17 0.55
C ASP A 11 -0.05 -5.94 1.66
N LEU A 12 1.20 -6.36 1.45
CA LEU A 12 2.29 -6.12 2.40
C LEU A 12 2.58 -4.63 2.58
N SER A 13 2.60 -3.84 1.49
CA SER A 13 2.85 -2.40 1.60
C SER A 13 1.70 -1.67 2.30
N LEU A 14 0.46 -2.15 2.14
CA LEU A 14 -0.70 -1.62 2.87
C LEU A 14 -0.60 -1.91 4.36
N ILE A 15 -0.30 -3.16 4.73
CA ILE A 15 -0.14 -3.57 6.14
C ILE A 15 0.98 -2.76 6.81
N LEU A 16 2.12 -2.58 6.13
CA LEU A 16 3.23 -1.76 6.61
C LEU A 16 2.83 -0.28 6.79
N SER A 17 2.09 0.31 5.84
CA SER A 17 1.61 1.69 5.95
C SER A 17 0.72 1.88 7.19
N ILE A 18 -0.22 0.95 7.43
CA ILE A 18 -1.11 0.98 8.59
C ILE A 18 -0.33 0.78 9.90
N ALA A 19 0.62 -0.16 9.93
CA ALA A 19 1.45 -0.42 11.11
C ALA A 19 2.30 0.80 11.48
N ILE A 20 2.90 1.48 10.50
CA ILE A 20 3.66 2.71 10.70
C ILE A 20 2.74 3.82 11.24
N ALA A 21 1.54 3.98 10.68
CA ALA A 21 0.59 4.99 11.16
C ALA A 21 0.17 4.76 12.61
N PHE A 22 -0.12 3.51 13.00
CA PHE A 22 -0.42 3.15 14.39
C PHE A 22 0.79 3.36 15.31
N TYR A 23 1.99 3.02 14.83
CA TYR A 23 3.21 3.25 15.59
C TYR A 23 3.38 4.74 15.90
N ILE A 24 3.25 5.62 14.91
CA ILE A 24 3.30 7.09 15.07
C ILE A 24 2.29 7.58 16.10
N GLN A 25 1.07 7.04 16.08
CA GLN A 25 -0.01 7.47 16.98
C GLN A 25 0.23 7.03 18.43
N SER A 26 0.79 5.82 18.64
CA SER A 26 1.04 5.30 20.00
C SER A 26 2.34 5.82 20.63
N SER A 27 3.27 6.33 19.81
CA SER A 27 4.60 6.75 20.28
C SER A 27 4.72 8.28 20.36
N HIS A 28 5.25 8.77 21.49
CA HIS A 28 5.64 10.17 21.66
C HIS A 28 6.96 10.45 20.94
N LEU A 29 6.93 10.36 19.61
CA LEU A 29 8.05 10.72 18.74
C LEU A 29 8.15 12.24 18.57
N GLU A 30 9.37 12.74 18.37
CA GLU A 30 9.62 14.12 17.95
C GLU A 30 8.88 14.45 16.65
N ASP A 31 8.39 15.68 16.53
CA ASP A 31 7.52 16.11 15.43
C ASP A 31 8.17 15.92 14.05
N ASN A 32 9.49 16.14 13.95
CA ASN A 32 10.25 15.92 12.71
C ASN A 32 10.24 14.44 12.26
N VAL A 33 10.33 13.51 13.21
CA VAL A 33 10.30 12.06 12.95
C VAL A 33 8.89 11.62 12.57
N LYS A 34 7.86 12.15 13.25
CA LYS A 34 6.45 11.89 12.90
C LYS A 34 6.14 12.31 11.47
N ILE A 35 6.56 13.51 11.08
CA ILE A 35 6.37 14.02 9.71
C ILE A 35 7.06 13.10 8.69
N GLY A 36 8.30 12.69 8.94
CA GLY A 36 9.02 11.76 8.07
C GLY A 36 8.29 10.41 7.89
N LEU A 37 7.75 9.87 8.99
CA LEU A 37 7.00 8.61 8.95
C LEU A 37 5.63 8.75 8.26
N ILE A 38 4.95 9.90 8.38
CA ILE A 38 3.71 10.18 7.65
C ILE A 38 3.97 10.22 6.14
N ILE A 39 5.04 10.89 5.71
CA ILE A 39 5.43 10.95 4.29
C ILE A 39 5.71 9.53 3.78
N LEU A 40 6.47 8.75 4.55
CA LEU A 40 6.80 7.37 4.20
C LEU A 40 5.54 6.48 4.10
N ALA A 41 4.62 6.59 5.05
CA ALA A 41 3.35 5.86 5.04
C ALA A 41 2.47 6.24 3.81
N SER A 42 2.47 7.53 3.44
CA SER A 42 1.75 8.03 2.26
C SER A 42 2.30 7.48 0.94
N ILE A 43 3.64 7.37 0.82
CA ILE A 43 4.28 6.74 -0.35
C ILE A 43 3.87 5.27 -0.45
N PHE A 44 3.93 4.52 0.65
CA PHE A 44 3.54 3.11 0.65
C PHE A 44 2.05 2.90 0.34
N LEU A 45 1.20 3.80 0.83
CA LEU A 45 -0.23 3.79 0.52
C LEU A 45 -0.46 4.02 -0.99
N THR A 46 0.21 5.02 -1.56
CA THR A 46 0.09 5.35 -2.99
C THR A 46 0.49 4.17 -3.87
N ILE A 47 1.61 3.50 -3.54
CA ILE A 47 2.06 2.32 -4.27
C ILE A 47 1.04 1.18 -4.18
N SER A 48 0.49 0.92 -3.00
CA SER A 48 -0.55 -0.11 -2.82
C SER A 48 -1.78 0.16 -3.69
N VAL A 49 -2.29 1.38 -3.65
CA VAL A 49 -3.47 1.80 -4.42
C VAL A 49 -3.21 1.66 -5.92
N VAL A 50 -2.07 2.13 -6.41
CA VAL A 50 -1.73 2.05 -7.85
C VAL A 50 -1.67 0.59 -8.31
N ILE A 51 -1.01 -0.29 -7.56
CA ILE A 51 -0.90 -1.70 -7.93
C ILE A 51 -2.28 -2.36 -7.95
N ASN A 52 -3.11 -2.09 -6.93
CA ASN A 52 -4.45 -2.65 -6.83
C ASN A 52 -5.36 -2.16 -7.97
N VAL A 53 -5.32 -0.87 -8.29
CA VAL A 53 -6.07 -0.27 -9.41
C VAL A 53 -5.63 -0.87 -10.75
N VAL A 54 -4.32 -0.96 -11.01
CA VAL A 54 -3.79 -1.57 -12.24
C VAL A 54 -4.21 -3.03 -12.34
N SER A 55 -4.13 -3.79 -11.24
CA SER A 55 -4.58 -5.19 -11.20
C SER A 55 -6.08 -5.32 -11.48
N ALA A 56 -6.91 -4.46 -10.89
CA ALA A 56 -8.34 -4.42 -11.15
C ALA A 56 -8.68 -4.09 -12.61
N ILE A 57 -7.94 -3.15 -13.23
CA ILE A 57 -8.10 -2.81 -14.65
C ILE A 57 -7.70 -3.98 -15.55
N GLN A 58 -6.58 -4.65 -15.27
CA GLN A 58 -6.15 -5.83 -16.03
C GLN A 58 -7.20 -6.94 -15.95
N LYS A 59 -7.70 -7.25 -14.74
CA LYS A 59 -8.75 -8.25 -14.52
C LYS A 59 -10.06 -7.91 -15.26
N ARG A 60 -10.41 -6.63 -15.39
CA ARG A 60 -11.57 -6.19 -16.18
C ARG A 60 -11.35 -6.34 -17.68
N ARG A 61 -10.14 -6.07 -18.19
CA ARG A 61 -9.79 -6.27 -19.60
C ARG A 61 -9.79 -7.74 -19.98
N GLU A 62 -9.22 -8.61 -19.14
CA GLU A 62 -9.22 -10.06 -19.35
C GLU A 62 -10.64 -10.66 -19.41
N ARG A 63 -11.58 -10.11 -18.62
CA ARG A 63 -13.00 -10.54 -18.65
C ARG A 63 -13.78 -10.04 -19.87
N LYS A 64 -13.36 -8.96 -20.52
CA LYS A 64 -14.00 -8.44 -21.75
C LYS A 64 -13.50 -9.12 -23.02
N ASN A 65 -12.29 -9.69 -22.98
CA ASN A 65 -11.65 -10.36 -24.11
C ASN A 65 -11.88 -11.89 -24.11
N LYS A 66 -12.78 -12.39 -23.27
CA LYS A 66 -13.14 -13.81 -23.14
C LYS A 66 -14.63 -13.95 -23.40
#